data_AF-A0A9D8YQ47-F1
#
_entry.id   AF-A0A9D8YQ47-F1
#
_cell.length_a   1.000
_cell.length_b   1.000
_cell.length_c   1.000
_cell.angle_alpha   90.00
_cell.angle_beta   90.00
_cell.angle_gamma   90.00
#
_symmetry.space_group_name_H-M   'P 1'
#
loop_
_entity.id
_entity.type
_entity.pdbx_description
1 polymer ?
#
loop_
_entity_poly.entity_id
_entity_poly.type
_entity_poly.pdbx_seq_one_letter_code
_entity_poly.pdbx_strand_id
1 'polypeptide(L)'
;MALYSHQEATLADLNGSGYLFRKRSPLGDEYKGVFFGPEGEAETLEALVEDEPVTFSGVLYKKNRSGKVTSEQVELSVDVTSFREVSLGDRALIEAIDV
;
A
#
# COMPACT_ATOMS: atom_id res chain seq x y z
N MET A 1 -13.37 -12.27 -10.64
CA MET A 1 -11.92 -12.02 -10.66
C MET A 1 -11.63 -10.86 -9.72
N ALA A 2 -10.70 -11.03 -8.78
CA ALA A 2 -10.24 -9.92 -7.95
C ALA A 2 -9.58 -8.86 -8.85
N LEU A 3 -9.93 -7.60 -8.67
CA LEU A 3 -9.40 -6.49 -9.49
C LEU A 3 -7.93 -6.21 -9.19
N TYR A 4 -7.49 -6.52 -7.97
CA TYR A 4 -6.13 -6.35 -7.47
C TYR A 4 -5.71 -7.63 -6.75
N SER A 5 -4.44 -8.00 -6.89
CA SER A 5 -3.83 -9.12 -6.17
C SER A 5 -2.76 -8.59 -5.23
N HIS A 6 -2.63 -9.20 -4.06
CA HIS A 6 -1.46 -8.98 -3.21
C HIS A 6 -0.22 -9.46 -3.96
N GLN A 7 0.80 -8.62 -3.98
CA GLN A 7 2.11 -8.92 -4.57
C GLN A 7 3.15 -8.74 -3.48
N GLU A 8 4.33 -9.34 -3.65
CA GLU A 8 5.46 -9.08 -2.76
C GLU A 8 5.74 -7.58 -2.74
N ALA A 9 5.86 -7.03 -1.53
CA ALA A 9 6.07 -5.62 -1.29
C ALA A 9 6.90 -5.40 -0.03
N THR A 10 7.52 -4.24 0.06
CA THR A 10 8.29 -3.80 1.22
C THR A 10 7.76 -2.45 1.70
N LEU A 11 7.64 -2.27 3.02
CA LEU A 11 7.26 -1.01 3.64
C LEU A 11 8.32 -0.65 4.69
N ALA A 12 9.01 0.47 4.51
CA ALA A 12 10.26 0.77 5.18
C ALA A 12 11.27 -0.39 4.97
N ASP A 13 11.49 -1.22 5.99
CA ASP A 13 12.35 -2.40 5.96
C ASP A 13 11.55 -3.72 6.17
N LEU A 14 10.23 -3.64 6.26
CA LEU A 14 9.35 -4.78 6.49
C LEU A 14 9.03 -5.47 5.17
N ASN A 15 9.39 -6.75 5.07
CA ASN A 15 9.02 -7.59 3.92
C ASN A 15 7.64 -8.20 4.15
N GLY A 16 6.74 -7.95 3.20
CA GLY A 16 5.37 -8.39 3.31
C GLY A 16 4.70 -8.54 1.96
N SER A 17 3.38 -8.36 1.94
CA SER A 17 2.62 -8.36 0.71
C SER A 17 1.67 -7.18 0.63
N GLY A 18 1.51 -6.59 -0.53
CA GLY A 18 0.73 -5.37 -0.65
C GLY A 18 0.59 -4.89 -2.08
N TYR A 19 -0.08 -3.76 -2.21
CA TYR A 19 -0.15 -3.01 -3.47
C TYR A 19 -0.64 -1.59 -3.21
N LEU A 20 -0.29 -0.71 -4.14
CA LEU A 20 -0.94 0.58 -4.32
C LEU A 20 -1.96 0.49 -5.45
N PHE A 21 -2.95 1.37 -5.42
CA PHE A 21 -3.88 1.57 -6.50
C PHE A 21 -4.19 3.05 -6.66
N ARG A 22 -4.36 3.46 -7.91
CA ARG A 22 -4.77 4.82 -8.24
C ARG A 22 -6.27 5.00 -8.01
N LYS A 23 -6.62 5.97 -7.16
CA LYS A 23 -7.97 6.47 -6.95
C LYS A 23 -8.09 7.85 -7.58
N ARG A 24 -8.93 7.97 -8.61
CA ARG A 24 -9.20 9.26 -9.24
C ARG A 24 -10.12 10.09 -8.36
N SER A 25 -9.68 11.29 -8.01
CA SER A 25 -10.47 12.32 -7.32
C SER A 25 -10.67 13.51 -8.26
N PRO A 26 -11.74 14.32 -8.10
CA PRO A 26 -11.88 15.57 -8.85
C PRO A 26 -10.70 16.54 -8.65
N LEU A 27 -9.96 16.39 -7.55
CA LEU A 27 -8.81 17.22 -7.18
C LEU A 27 -7.48 16.72 -7.74
N GLY A 28 -7.43 15.51 -8.30
CA GLY A 28 -6.20 14.88 -8.76
C GLY A 28 -6.23 13.36 -8.64
N ASP A 29 -5.17 12.71 -9.11
CA ASP A 29 -4.97 11.28 -8.91
C ASP A 29 -4.40 11.08 -7.49
N GLU A 30 -5.14 10.38 -6.62
CA GLU A 30 -4.67 9.94 -5.30
C GLU A 30 -4.16 8.49 -5.43
N TYR A 31 -3.14 8.14 -4.65
CA TYR A 31 -2.61 6.78 -4.62
C TYR A 31 -2.75 6.22 -3.21
N LYS A 32 -3.54 5.16 -3.09
CA LYS A 32 -3.83 4.49 -1.81
C LYS A 32 -3.48 3.04 -1.92
N GLY A 33 -3.24 2.36 -0.81
CA GLY A 33 -2.91 0.96 -0.83
C GLY A 33 -3.13 0.25 0.48
N VAL A 34 -2.76 -1.02 0.43
CA VAL A 34 -2.80 -1.92 1.56
C VAL A 34 -1.48 -2.67 1.60
N PHE A 35 -0.91 -2.76 2.78
CA PHE A 35 0.27 -3.56 3.07
C PHE A 35 -0.07 -4.55 4.19
N PHE A 36 0.42 -5.77 4.05
CA PHE A 36 0.32 -6.84 5.03
C PHE A 36 1.73 -7.15 5.52
N GLY A 37 1.96 -6.89 6.80
CA GLY A 37 3.24 -7.16 7.44
C GLY A 37 3.49 -8.66 7.66
N PRO A 38 4.75 -9.03 7.93
CA PRO A 38 5.10 -10.39 8.31
C PRO A 38 4.51 -10.75 9.68
N GLU A 39 4.19 -12.03 9.89
CA GLU A 39 3.67 -12.52 11.17
C GLU A 39 4.66 -12.21 12.31
N GLY A 40 4.19 -11.55 13.37
CA GLY A 40 4.99 -11.25 14.56
C GLY A 40 5.65 -9.87 14.58
N GLU A 41 5.43 -9.03 13.56
CA GLU A 41 5.90 -7.64 13.50
C GLU A 41 4.77 -6.60 13.57
N ALA A 42 3.63 -6.98 14.18
CA ALA A 42 2.49 -6.11 14.43
C ALA A 42 2.89 -4.79 15.09
N GLU A 43 3.71 -4.85 16.16
CA GLU A 43 4.15 -3.67 16.90
C GLU A 43 4.98 -2.72 16.02
N THR A 44 5.85 -3.25 15.17
CA THR A 44 6.64 -2.44 14.22
C THR A 44 5.71 -1.75 13.22
N LEU A 45 4.73 -2.49 12.67
CA LEU A 45 3.78 -1.97 11.69
C LEU A 45 2.84 -0.92 12.29
N GLU A 46 2.44 -1.10 13.55
CA GLU A 46 1.63 -0.13 14.30
C GLU A 46 2.42 1.16 14.58
N ALA A 47 3.70 1.05 14.94
CA ALA A 47 4.56 2.21 15.17
C ALA A 47 4.69 3.12 13.94
N LEU A 48 4.65 2.54 12.72
CA LEU A 48 4.70 3.30 11.47
C LEU A 48 3.48 4.23 11.25
N VAL A 49 2.38 4.04 11.99
CA VAL A 49 1.18 4.90 11.88
C VAL A 49 1.45 6.33 12.37
N GLU A 50 2.35 6.49 13.33
CA GLU A 50 2.68 7.79 13.94
C GLU A 50 4.03 8.35 13.44
N ASP A 51 4.71 7.64 12.53
CA ASP A 51 6.07 7.95 12.09
C ASP A 51 6.10 8.87 10.87
N GLU A 52 7.30 9.31 10.50
CA GLU A 52 7.55 10.02 9.24
C GLU A 52 7.18 9.16 8.02
N PRO A 53 6.90 9.78 6.86
CA PRO A 53 6.57 9.04 5.66
C PRO A 53 7.64 8.01 5.29
N VAL A 54 7.21 6.78 5.05
CA VAL A 54 8.10 5.66 4.77
C VAL A 54 8.08 5.25 3.31
N THR A 55 9.15 4.60 2.85
CA THR A 55 9.20 4.09 1.48
C THR A 55 8.39 2.81 1.36
N PHE A 56 7.42 2.80 0.45
CA PHE A 56 6.77 1.59 -0.05
C PHE A 56 7.40 1.17 -1.38
N SER A 57 7.82 -0.09 -1.49
CA SER A 57 8.26 -0.72 -2.74
C SER A 57 7.30 -1.85 -3.10
N GLY A 58 6.74 -1.81 -4.31
CA GLY A 58 5.83 -2.86 -4.77
C GLY A 58 5.00 -2.47 -5.97
N VAL A 59 3.89 -3.19 -6.19
CA VAL A 59 3.07 -2.99 -7.38
C VAL A 59 2.05 -1.86 -7.20
N LEU A 60 2.01 -0.95 -8.18
CA LEU A 60 0.96 0.05 -8.35
C LEU A 60 -0.01 -0.36 -9.46
N TYR A 61 -1.28 -0.52 -9.11
CA TYR A 61 -2.36 -0.75 -10.05
C TYR A 61 -3.00 0.56 -10.55
N LYS A 62 -3.05 0.72 -11.87
CA LYS A 62 -3.73 1.83 -12.55
C LYS A 62 -4.90 1.27 -13.37
N LYS A 63 -6.12 1.74 -13.05
CA LYS A 63 -7.30 1.48 -13.89
C LYS A 63 -7.51 2.65 -14.86
N ASN A 64 -7.70 2.35 -16.13
CA ASN A 64 -8.01 3.36 -17.15
C ASN A 64 -9.54 3.57 -17.32
N ARG A 65 -9.94 4.51 -18.18
CA ARG A 65 -11.39 4.78 -18.43
C ARG A 65 -12.12 3.60 -19.07
N SER A 66 -11.44 2.75 -19.82
CA SER A 66 -12.03 1.54 -20.44
C SER A 66 -12.11 0.35 -19.48
N GLY A 67 -11.73 0.54 -18.21
CA GLY A 67 -11.73 -0.52 -17.20
C GLY A 67 -10.52 -1.48 -17.26
N LYS A 68 -9.58 -1.27 -18.19
CA LYS A 68 -8.33 -2.04 -18.24
C LYS A 68 -7.46 -1.68 -17.03
N VAL A 69 -6.99 -2.71 -16.33
CA VAL A 69 -6.04 -2.59 -15.23
C VAL A 69 -4.64 -2.83 -15.77
N THR A 70 -3.72 -1.94 -15.44
CA THR A 70 -2.28 -2.10 -15.65
C THR A 70 -1.58 -2.09 -14.30
N SER A 71 -0.44 -2.75 -14.21
CA SER A 71 0.40 -2.79 -13.02
C SER A 71 1.83 -2.41 -13.40
N GLU A 72 2.49 -1.68 -12.52
CA GLU A 72 3.93 -1.38 -12.64
C GLU A 72 4.58 -1.48 -11.25
N GLN A 73 5.87 -1.79 -11.21
CA GLN A 73 6.65 -1.75 -9.97
C GLN A 73 7.02 -0.29 -9.68
N VAL A 74 6.83 0.13 -8.43
CA VAL A 74 7.10 1.50 -7.99
C VAL A 74 7.77 1.51 -6.63
N GLU A 75 8.48 2.60 -6.37
CA GLU A 75 8.93 2.99 -5.04
C GLU A 75 8.39 4.39 -4.77
N LEU A 76 7.58 4.54 -3.72
CA LEU A 76 6.92 5.78 -3.36
C LEU A 76 6.97 6.02 -1.86
N SER A 77 7.11 7.28 -1.47
CA SER A 77 6.90 7.71 -0.09
C SER A 77 5.42 7.65 0.25
N VAL A 78 5.08 6.95 1.33
CA VAL A 78 3.71 6.74 1.79
C VAL A 78 3.57 7.04 3.28
N ASP A 79 2.41 7.56 3.65
CA ASP A 79 1.96 7.64 5.04
C ASP A 79 1.20 6.36 5.40
N VAL A 80 1.48 5.82 6.58
CA VAL A 80 0.66 4.73 7.14
C VAL A 80 -0.51 5.36 7.90
N THR A 81 -1.69 5.32 7.28
CA THR A 81 -2.88 6.00 7.81
C THR A 81 -3.65 5.22 8.86
N SER A 82 -3.52 3.89 8.87
CA SER A 82 -4.13 3.06 9.90
C SER A 82 -3.53 1.66 9.94
N PHE A 83 -3.56 1.06 11.13
CA PHE A 83 -3.19 -0.32 11.40
C PHE A 83 -4.37 -1.12 11.93
N ARG A 84 -4.51 -2.39 11.52
CA ARG A 84 -5.45 -3.37 12.10
C ARG A 84 -4.93 -4.80 11.98
N GLU A 85 -5.04 -5.57 13.05
CA GLU A 85 -4.92 -7.03 13.00
C GLU A 85 -6.11 -7.64 12.24
N VAL A 86 -5.84 -8.58 11.33
CA VAL A 86 -6.85 -9.33 10.57
C VAL A 86 -6.50 -10.82 10.55
N SER A 87 -7.43 -11.67 10.09
CA SER A 87 -7.21 -13.12 10.02
C SER A 87 -6.07 -13.56 9.09
N LEU A 88 -5.54 -12.64 8.28
CA LEU A 88 -4.44 -12.85 7.33
C LEU A 88 -3.11 -12.22 7.82
N GLY A 89 -3.02 -11.89 9.12
CA GLY A 89 -1.89 -11.18 9.71
C GLY A 89 -2.19 -9.71 9.95
N ASP A 90 -1.17 -8.88 9.82
CA ASP A 90 -1.23 -7.47 10.22
C ASP A 90 -1.41 -6.55 9.02
N ARG A 91 -2.48 -5.75 9.01
CA ARG A 91 -2.85 -4.93 7.85
C ARG A 91 -2.67 -3.44 8.12
N ALA A 92 -1.84 -2.80 7.31
CA ALA A 92 -1.68 -1.36 7.22
C ALA A 92 -2.41 -0.78 5.99
N LEU A 93 -3.04 0.39 6.16
CA LEU A 93 -3.50 1.22 5.05
C LEU A 93 -2.49 2.33 4.79
N ILE A 94 -2.12 2.49 3.52
CA ILE A 94 -1.07 3.44 3.12
C ILE A 94 -1.58 4.42 2.07
N GLU A 95 -1.07 5.65 2.10
CA GLU A 95 -1.38 6.70 1.12
C GLU A 95 -0.10 7.38 0.64
N ALA A 96 0.11 7.50 -0.67
CA ALA A 96 1.33 8.12 -1.19
C ALA A 96 1.22 9.65 -1.17
N ILE A 97 2.30 10.31 -0.78
CA ILE A 97 2.31 11.75 -0.48
C ILE A 97 3.00 12.63 -1.53
N ASP A 98 3.80 12.06 -2.44
CA ASP A 98 4.55 12.81 -3.47
C ASP A 98 4.43 12.13 -4.85
N VAL A 99 3.28 12.28 -5.53
CA VAL A 99 3.00 11.60 -6.82
C VAL A 99 2.45 12.51 -7.91
#